data_AF-A0A5T7HCI5-F1
#
_entry.id   AF-A0A5T7HCI5-F1
#
_cell.length_a   1.000
_cell.length_b   1.000
_cell.length_c   1.000
_cell.angle_alpha   90.00
_cell.angle_beta   90.00
_cell.angle_gamma   90.00
#
_symmetry.space_group_name_H-M   'P 1'
#
loop_
_entity.id
_entity.type
_entity.pdbx_description
1 polymer ?
#
loop_
_entity_poly.entity_id
_entity_poly.type
_entity_poly.pdbx_seq_one_letter_code
_entity_poly.pdbx_strand_id
1 'polypeptide(L)'
;GDLPTVMIDGRKFNCVASIARAHGLDPVTVRRRIADTGKAADKLSNDEWKLILAKKKGKGKPFTYLDRTYSNIAQFCREHQLNTNLVYQKVKDRADSADEEFWGLIIETCKRKN
;
A
#
# COMPACT_ATOMS: atom_id res chain seq x y z
N GLY A 1 -34.80 -0.55 6.96
CA GLY A 1 -33.96 -1.47 6.16
C GLY A 1 -32.73 -1.77 6.95
N ASP A 2 -32.55 -3.01 7.39
CA ASP A 2 -31.40 -3.42 8.17
C ASP A 2 -30.13 -3.26 7.34
N LEU A 3 -29.19 -2.47 7.84
CA LEU A 3 -27.85 -2.41 7.27
C LEU A 3 -27.19 -3.78 7.49
N PRO A 4 -26.56 -4.37 6.46
CA PRO A 4 -25.85 -5.64 6.61
C PRO A 4 -24.77 -5.47 7.69
N THR A 5 -24.99 -6.14 8.83
CA THR A 5 -24.05 -6.12 9.94
C THR A 5 -23.09 -7.28 9.80
N VAL A 6 -21.80 -6.99 9.87
CA VAL A 6 -20.72 -7.96 9.67
C VAL A 6 -20.14 -8.31 11.03
N MET A 7 -19.98 -9.61 11.30
CA MET A 7 -19.38 -10.11 12.53
C MET A 7 -17.98 -10.64 12.25
N ILE A 8 -16.97 -10.07 12.92
CA ILE A 8 -15.56 -10.44 12.75
C ILE A 8 -14.97 -10.63 14.15
N ASP A 9 -14.40 -11.81 14.43
CA ASP A 9 -13.83 -12.17 15.74
C ASP A 9 -14.73 -11.80 16.93
N GLY A 10 -16.04 -12.06 16.82
CA GLY A 10 -17.03 -11.77 17.87
C GLY A 10 -17.41 -10.29 18.02
N ARG A 11 -16.87 -9.40 17.19
CA ARG A 11 -17.25 -7.98 17.15
C ARG A 11 -18.24 -7.73 16.01
N LYS A 12 -19.34 -7.05 16.33
CA LYS A 12 -20.36 -6.63 15.36
C LYS A 12 -20.01 -5.25 14.81
N PHE A 13 -19.94 -5.15 13.50
CA PHE A 13 -19.67 -3.91 12.80
C PHE A 13 -20.85 -3.54 11.90
N ASN A 14 -21.22 -2.27 11.91
CA ASN A 14 -22.31 -1.73 11.10
C ASN A 14 -21.93 -1.50 9.63
N CYS A 15 -20.64 -1.39 9.33
CA CYS A 15 -20.14 -1.15 7.98
C CYS A 15 -18.65 -1.49 7.82
N VAL A 16 -18.24 -1.69 6.57
CA VAL A 16 -16.83 -1.91 6.18
C VAL A 16 -15.90 -0.79 6.66
N ALA A 17 -16.38 0.45 6.69
CA ALA A 17 -15.58 1.59 7.15
C ALA A 17 -15.26 1.51 8.65
N SER A 18 -16.21 1.03 9.47
CA SER A 18 -15.98 0.82 10.90
C SER A 18 -14.97 -0.31 11.12
N ILE A 19 -15.06 -1.38 10.34
CA ILE A 19 -14.09 -2.49 10.38
C ILE A 19 -12.69 -1.97 10.03
N ALA A 20 -12.56 -1.27 8.90
CA ALA A 20 -11.28 -0.74 8.45
C ALA A 20 -10.61 0.14 9.51
N ARG A 21 -11.36 1.08 10.08
CA ARG A 21 -10.86 1.99 11.14
C ARG A 21 -10.45 1.24 12.40
N ALA A 22 -11.24 0.26 12.85
CA ALA A 22 -10.92 -0.55 14.02
C ALA A 22 -9.61 -1.34 13.85
N HIS A 23 -9.23 -1.66 12.61
CA HIS A 23 -8.00 -2.36 12.27
C HIS A 23 -6.89 -1.44 11.73
N GLY A 24 -7.05 -0.12 11.81
CA GLY A 24 -6.04 0.86 11.36
C GLY A 24 -5.82 0.90 9.84
N LEU A 25 -6.80 0.46 9.07
CA LEU A 25 -6.77 0.43 7.61
C LEU A 25 -7.64 1.52 7.00
N ASP A 26 -7.28 1.88 5.77
CA ASP A 26 -8.08 2.79 4.96
C ASP A 26 -9.34 2.08 4.41
N PRO A 27 -10.56 2.66 4.57
CA PRO A 27 -11.80 2.05 4.09
C PRO A 27 -11.87 1.81 2.58
N VAL A 28 -11.17 2.61 1.76
CA VAL A 28 -11.09 2.41 0.30
C VAL A 28 -10.25 1.19 0.00
N THR A 29 -9.13 1.03 0.71
CA THR A 29 -8.25 -0.14 0.61
C THR A 29 -9.00 -1.43 0.96
N VAL A 30 -9.76 -1.43 2.05
CA VAL A 30 -10.55 -2.61 2.45
C VAL A 30 -11.65 -2.91 1.43
N ARG A 31 -12.36 -1.91 0.91
CA ARG A 31 -13.37 -2.11 -0.14
C ARG A 31 -12.80 -2.68 -1.44
N ARG A 32 -11.65 -2.20 -1.89
CA ARG A 32 -10.95 -2.77 -3.06
C ARG A 32 -10.63 -4.24 -2.84
N ARG A 33 -10.10 -4.59 -1.67
CA ARG A 33 -9.75 -5.99 -1.35
C ARG A 33 -10.97 -6.91 -1.29
N ILE A 34 -12.10 -6.41 -0.79
CA ILE A 34 -13.37 -7.15 -0.84
C ILE A 34 -13.77 -7.38 -2.30
N ALA A 35 -13.68 -6.36 -3.15
CA ALA A 35 -13.96 -6.50 -4.58
C ALA A 35 -13.04 -7.53 -5.27
N ASP A 36 -11.75 -7.59 -4.89
CA ASP A 36 -10.80 -8.60 -5.39
C ASP A 36 -11.22 -10.05 -5.06
N THR A 37 -12.04 -10.26 -4.02
CA THR A 37 -12.60 -11.59 -3.69
C THR A 37 -13.80 -11.99 -4.55
N GLY A 38 -14.39 -11.04 -5.27
CA GLY A 38 -15.64 -11.25 -6.02
C GLY A 38 -16.90 -11.45 -5.16
N LYS A 39 -16.80 -11.27 -3.83
CA LYS A 39 -17.90 -11.47 -2.87
C LYS A 39 -18.36 -10.15 -2.26
N ALA A 40 -19.60 -10.14 -1.78
CA ALA A 40 -20.12 -9.06 -0.95
C ALA A 40 -19.60 -9.18 0.50
N ALA A 41 -19.47 -8.04 1.19
CA ALA A 41 -18.85 -7.95 2.51
C ALA A 41 -19.56 -8.80 3.60
N ASP A 42 -20.87 -8.98 3.46
CA ASP A 42 -21.74 -9.80 4.31
C ASP A 42 -21.64 -11.30 4.04
N LYS A 43 -21.06 -11.69 2.89
CA LYS A 43 -20.84 -13.10 2.48
C LYS A 43 -19.44 -13.60 2.77
N LEU A 44 -18.57 -12.75 3.29
CA LEU A 44 -17.21 -13.11 3.66
C LEU A 44 -17.20 -13.84 5.00
N SER A 45 -16.47 -14.95 5.04
CA SER A 45 -16.15 -15.67 6.26
C SER A 45 -15.16 -14.89 7.14
N ASN A 46 -15.06 -15.27 8.42
CA ASN A 46 -14.13 -14.64 9.34
C ASN A 46 -12.66 -14.78 8.87
N ASP A 47 -12.30 -15.90 8.25
CA ASP A 47 -10.95 -16.12 7.74
C ASP A 47 -10.65 -15.25 6.50
N GLU A 48 -11.63 -15.05 5.62
CA GLU A 48 -11.49 -14.11 4.50
C GLU A 48 -11.34 -12.68 4.99
N TRP A 49 -12.11 -12.28 6.00
CA TRP A 49 -11.94 -11.00 6.67
C TRP A 49 -10.54 -10.86 7.27
N LYS A 50 -10.03 -11.89 7.96
CA LYS A 50 -8.65 -11.90 8.46
C LYS A 50 -7.64 -11.71 7.33
N LEU A 51 -7.79 -12.37 6.19
CA LEU A 51 -6.88 -12.19 5.04
C LEU A 51 -6.94 -10.75 4.49
N ILE A 52 -8.15 -10.20 4.33
CA ILE A 52 -8.37 -8.83 3.85
C ILE A 52 -7.74 -7.80 4.79
N LEU A 53 -7.85 -8.03 6.10
CA LEU A 53 -7.34 -7.13 7.14
C LEU A 53 -5.85 -7.35 7.45
N ALA A 54 -5.33 -8.56 7.28
CA ALA A 54 -3.93 -8.91 7.52
C ALA A 54 -2.98 -8.34 6.47
N LYS A 55 -3.47 -8.09 5.24
CA LYS A 55 -2.67 -7.56 4.15
C LYS A 55 -2.20 -6.14 4.52
N LYS A 56 -1.01 -6.00 5.10
CA LYS A 56 -0.41 -4.67 5.31
C LYS A 56 -0.09 -4.06 3.95
N LYS A 57 -0.11 -2.72 3.82
CA LYS A 57 0.51 -2.05 2.66
C LYS A 57 1.89 -2.69 2.51
N GLY A 58 2.19 -3.26 1.34
CA GLY A 58 3.50 -3.83 1.08
C GLY A 58 4.51 -2.78 1.51
N LYS A 59 5.34 -3.11 2.50
CA LYS A 59 6.53 -2.30 2.77
C LYS A 59 7.26 -2.33 1.44
N GLY A 60 7.42 -1.18 0.80
CA GLY A 60 8.10 -1.12 -0.50
C GLY A 60 9.40 -1.91 -0.41
N LYS A 61 9.81 -2.55 -1.51
CA LYS A 61 11.02 -3.36 -1.47
C LYS A 61 12.19 -2.47 -1.04
N PRO A 62 12.98 -2.89 -0.05
CA PRO A 62 14.19 -2.16 0.30
C PRO A 62 15.21 -2.28 -0.82
N PHE A 63 16.03 -1.24 -0.98
CA PHE A 63 17.13 -1.21 -1.95
C PHE A 63 18.27 -0.35 -1.42
N THR A 64 19.47 -0.51 -1.98
CA THR A 64 20.67 0.24 -1.58
C THR A 64 21.08 1.18 -2.71
N TYR A 65 21.51 2.39 -2.36
CA TYR A 65 22.07 3.39 -3.28
C TYR A 65 23.12 4.23 -2.53
N LEU A 66 24.35 4.32 -3.06
CA LEU A 66 25.47 5.05 -2.46
C LEU A 66 25.69 4.68 -0.99
N ASP A 67 25.84 3.37 -0.73
CA ASP A 67 26.02 2.78 0.61
C ASP A 67 24.90 3.08 1.62
N ARG A 68 23.77 3.66 1.18
CA ARG A 68 22.56 3.85 2.01
C ARG A 68 21.49 2.86 1.63
N THR A 69 20.98 2.14 2.62
CA THR A 69 19.81 1.26 2.45
C THR A 69 18.53 2.03 2.72
N TYR A 70 17.68 2.14 1.70
CA TYR A 70 16.35 2.72 1.78
C TYR A 70 15.31 1.63 2.00
N SER A 71 14.41 1.85 2.95
CA SER A 71 13.32 0.90 3.25
C SER A 71 12.24 0.87 2.17
N ASN A 72 12.18 1.86 1.29
CA ASN A 72 11.27 1.95 0.13
C ASN A 72 11.56 3.22 -0.68
N ILE A 73 10.99 3.29 -1.90
CA ILE A 73 11.06 4.45 -2.80
C ILE A 73 10.60 5.75 -2.14
N ALA A 74 9.60 5.72 -1.25
CA ALA A 74 9.12 6.95 -0.61
C ALA A 74 10.15 7.56 0.34
N GLN A 75 10.95 6.74 1.04
CA GLN A 75 12.08 7.24 1.83
C GLN A 75 13.13 7.91 0.93
N PHE A 76 13.51 7.24 -0.16
CA PHE A 76 14.45 7.77 -1.16
C PHE A 76 13.97 9.10 -1.76
N CYS A 77 12.69 9.18 -2.16
CA CYS A 77 12.14 10.41 -2.72
C CYS A 77 12.15 11.57 -1.73
N ARG A 78 11.91 11.33 -0.44
CA ARG A 78 11.93 12.38 0.58
C ARG A 78 13.33 12.95 0.77
N GLU A 79 14.33 12.08 0.79
CA GLU A 79 15.73 12.47 0.97
C GLU A 79 16.27 13.27 -0.21
N HIS A 80 15.94 12.84 -1.43
CA HIS A 80 16.38 13.49 -2.68
C HIS A 80 15.39 14.54 -3.20
N GLN A 81 14.35 14.87 -2.42
CA GLN A 81 13.28 15.84 -2.76
C GLN A 81 12.62 15.58 -4.14
N LEU A 82 12.39 14.30 -4.47
CA LEU A 82 11.84 13.86 -5.74
C LEU A 82 10.32 13.74 -5.71
N ASN A 83 9.70 13.87 -6.89
CA ASN A 83 8.28 13.55 -7.05
C ASN A 83 8.07 12.03 -7.05
N THR A 84 7.48 11.52 -5.96
CA THR A 84 7.23 10.09 -5.76
C THR A 84 6.41 9.45 -6.89
N ASN A 85 5.41 10.14 -7.45
CA ASN A 85 4.61 9.59 -8.54
C ASN A 85 5.44 9.41 -9.83
N LEU A 86 6.32 10.38 -10.12
CA LEU A 86 7.19 10.33 -11.30
C LEU A 86 8.24 9.21 -11.16
N VAL A 87 8.82 9.07 -9.97
CA VAL A 87 9.75 7.98 -9.66
C VAL A 87 9.06 6.62 -9.82
N TYR A 88 7.86 6.43 -9.26
CA TYR A 88 7.11 5.17 -9.46
C TYR A 88 6.83 4.86 -10.94
N GLN A 89 6.52 5.87 -11.76
CA GLN A 89 6.29 5.68 -13.20
C GLN A 89 7.54 5.26 -13.97
N LYS A 90 8.72 5.76 -13.58
CA LYS A 90 9.99 5.40 -14.22
C LYS A 90 10.55 4.08 -13.71
N VAL A 91 10.43 3.84 -12.40
CA VAL A 91 11.03 2.68 -11.75
C VAL A 91 10.30 1.39 -12.07
N LYS A 92 8.96 1.42 -12.16
CA LYS A 92 8.12 0.25 -12.48
C LYS A 92 8.57 -1.00 -11.69
N ASP A 93 9.06 -2.02 -12.39
CA ASP A 93 9.47 -3.31 -11.83
C ASP A 93 10.91 -3.33 -11.31
N ARG A 94 11.70 -2.26 -11.54
CA ARG A 94 13.09 -2.11 -11.09
C ARG A 94 13.21 -1.47 -9.70
N ALA A 95 12.17 -1.55 -8.88
CA ALA A 95 12.09 -0.90 -7.56
C ALA A 95 13.06 -1.45 -6.50
N ASP A 96 13.62 -2.62 -6.76
CA ASP A 96 14.62 -3.34 -5.96
C ASP A 96 15.99 -3.41 -6.65
N SER A 97 16.20 -2.61 -7.71
CA SER A 97 17.48 -2.60 -8.42
C SER A 97 18.60 -2.10 -7.51
N ALA A 98 19.75 -2.80 -7.50
CA ALA A 98 20.99 -2.35 -6.86
C ALA A 98 21.88 -1.53 -7.81
N ASP A 99 21.36 -1.17 -8.98
CA ASP A 99 22.05 -0.40 -10.01
C ASP A 99 22.09 1.09 -9.60
N GLU A 100 23.28 1.55 -9.22
CA GLU A 100 23.48 2.92 -8.76
C GLU A 100 23.33 3.95 -9.89
N GLU A 101 23.77 3.62 -11.11
CA GLU A 101 23.62 4.50 -12.27
C GLU A 101 22.14 4.74 -12.58
N PHE A 102 21.34 3.67 -12.50
CA PHE A 102 19.90 3.75 -12.65
C PHE A 102 19.27 4.73 -11.64
N TRP A 103 19.58 4.59 -10.35
CA TRP A 103 19.04 5.50 -9.32
C TRP A 103 19.55 6.94 -9.49
N GLY A 104 20.80 7.13 -9.95
CA GLY A 104 21.35 8.43 -10.33
C GLY A 104 20.55 9.11 -11.44
N LEU A 105 20.24 8.38 -12.52
CA LEU A 105 19.39 8.87 -13.62
C LEU A 105 17.96 9.18 -13.16
N ILE A 106 17.41 8.39 -12.23
CA ILE A 106 16.10 8.67 -11.63
C ILE A 106 16.12 9.99 -10.87
N ILE A 107 17.16 10.24 -10.07
CA ILE A 107 17.30 11.51 -9.34
C ILE A 107 17.36 12.67 -10.32
N GLU A 108 18.24 12.59 -11.33
CA GLU A 108 18.42 13.67 -12.31
C GLU A 108 17.11 13.97 -13.07
N THR A 109 16.41 12.93 -13.53
CA THR A 109 15.20 13.09 -14.33
C THR A 109 13.94 13.41 -13.50
N CYS A 110 13.92 13.07 -12.20
CA CYS A 110 12.77 13.33 -11.32
C CYS A 110 12.93 14.56 -10.43
N LYS A 111 14.10 15.20 -10.42
CA LYS A 111 14.33 16.44 -9.71
C LYS A 111 13.42 17.52 -10.31
N ARG A 112 12.74 18.29 -9.45
CA ARG A 112 12.02 19.47 -9.92
C ARG A 112 13.04 20.43 -10.55
N LYS A 113 12.89 20.72 -11.84
CA LYS A 113 13.50 21.90 -12.43
C LYS A 113 12.80 23.10 -11.79
N ASN A 114 13.55 23.86 -10.99
CA ASN A 114 13.14 25.22 -10.63
C ASN A 114 13.08 26.08 -11.89
#